data_AF-A0A3P3WFR8-F1
#
_entry.id   AF-A0A3P3WFR8-F1
#
_cell.length_a   1.000
_cell.length_b   1.000
_cell.length_c   1.000
_cell.angle_alpha   90.00
_cell.angle_beta   90.00
_cell.angle_gamma   90.00
#
_symmetry.space_group_name_H-M   'P 1'
#
loop_
_entity.id
_entity.type
_entity.pdbx_description
1 polymer ?
#
loop_
_entity_poly.entity_id
_entity_poly.type
_entity_poly.pdbx_seq_one_letter_code
_entity_poly.pdbx_strand_id
1 'polypeptide(L)'
;MSFKKNRTYRKTKYVIYKETLLNVNEHIWAFIGSFVGLGVICFLQFQALSKFDLTLLIGSFGASCVLIYGVIDSPLAQPRNLVGGHLISAIIGVTIFKLVPILWIAAPLAVSLSIIAMQITKTLHPPGGATALIAVTGGTSITSLGYMYVLSPVLSGVIILLIAALIFNNIPKNRTYPKKGFHLFGKKII
;
A
#
# COMPACT_ATOMS: atom_id res chain seq x y z
N MET A 1 47.06 0.20 10.32
CA MET A 1 45.63 -0.18 10.45
C MET A 1 44.65 0.82 9.78
N SER A 2 45.00 1.49 8.67
CA SER A 2 44.27 2.66 8.14
C SER A 2 43.42 2.42 6.85
N PHE A 3 43.65 1.33 6.11
CA PHE A 3 43.00 1.11 4.80
C PHE A 3 41.52 0.73 4.84
N LYS A 4 41.00 0.16 5.95
CA LYS A 4 39.60 -0.28 6.07
C LYS A 4 38.60 0.90 6.09
N LYS A 5 38.99 2.06 6.63
CA LYS A 5 38.13 3.25 6.79
C LYS A 5 37.71 3.85 5.42
N ASN A 6 38.60 3.79 4.43
CA ASN A 6 38.35 4.33 3.09
C ASN A 6 37.38 3.49 2.25
N ARG A 7 37.31 2.16 2.45
CA ARG A 7 36.42 1.28 1.68
C ARG A 7 34.97 1.43 2.13
N THR A 8 34.72 1.50 3.44
CA THR A 8 33.37 1.71 3.98
C THR A 8 32.83 3.08 3.60
N TYR A 9 33.63 4.14 3.76
CA TYR A 9 33.24 5.50 3.36
C TYR A 9 32.88 5.60 1.87
N ARG A 10 33.69 5.03 0.97
CA ARG A 10 33.41 5.01 -0.48
C ARG A 10 32.12 4.26 -0.81
N LYS A 11 31.88 3.13 -0.14
CA LYS A 11 30.63 2.36 -0.30
C LYS A 11 29.42 3.15 0.18
N THR A 12 29.47 3.74 1.37
CA THR A 12 28.38 4.56 1.91
C THR A 12 28.08 5.75 1.01
N LYS A 13 29.11 6.48 0.56
CA LYS A 13 28.96 7.61 -0.37
C LYS A 13 28.35 7.17 -1.71
N TYR A 14 28.75 6.01 -2.24
CA TYR A 14 28.20 5.47 -3.48
C TYR A 14 26.73 5.04 -3.33
N VAL A 15 26.37 4.39 -2.21
CA VAL A 15 24.98 4.01 -1.92
C VAL A 15 24.12 5.26 -1.79
N ILE A 16 24.52 6.23 -0.97
CA ILE A 16 23.79 7.50 -0.83
C ILE A 16 23.63 8.17 -2.19
N TYR A 17 24.71 8.31 -2.96
CA TYR A 17 24.66 8.90 -4.29
C TYR A 17 23.64 8.19 -5.17
N LYS A 18 23.69 6.85 -5.24
CA LYS A 18 22.78 6.03 -6.04
C LYS A 18 21.31 6.16 -5.60
N GLU A 19 21.04 6.19 -4.29
CA GLU A 19 19.68 6.40 -3.75
C GLU A 19 19.17 7.84 -4.00
N THR A 20 20.07 8.83 -4.11
CA THR A 20 19.72 10.23 -4.39
C THR A 20 19.69 10.58 -5.89
N LEU A 21 20.08 9.66 -6.77
CA LEU A 21 20.07 9.90 -8.21
C LEU A 21 18.62 10.05 -8.71
N LEU A 22 18.30 11.21 -9.27
CA LEU A 22 16.99 11.48 -9.84
C LEU A 22 16.87 10.78 -11.20
N ASN A 23 16.17 9.65 -11.24
CA ASN A 23 15.77 9.04 -12.50
C ASN A 23 14.42 9.60 -12.94
N VAL A 24 14.46 10.70 -13.71
CA VAL A 24 13.25 11.43 -14.16
C VAL A 24 12.24 10.50 -14.84
N ASN A 25 12.72 9.52 -15.60
CA ASN A 25 11.85 8.52 -16.24
C ASN A 25 11.08 7.69 -15.19
N GLU A 26 11.72 7.28 -14.10
CA GLU A 26 11.02 6.54 -13.02
C GLU A 26 9.96 7.40 -12.35
N HIS A 27 10.24 8.69 -12.12
CA HIS A 27 9.27 9.61 -11.54
C HIS A 27 8.06 9.86 -12.45
N ILE A 28 8.28 9.99 -13.77
CA ILE A 28 7.19 10.14 -14.75
C ILE A 28 6.26 8.92 -14.72
N TRP A 29 6.81 7.70 -14.73
CA TRP A 29 5.99 6.49 -14.69
C TRP A 29 5.29 6.28 -13.34
N ALA A 30 5.93 6.67 -12.24
CA ALA A 30 5.29 6.69 -10.93
C ALA A 30 4.10 7.66 -10.91
N PHE A 31 4.27 8.85 -11.49
CA PHE A 31 3.20 9.85 -11.63
C PHE A 31 2.06 9.32 -12.49
N ILE A 32 2.33 8.84 -13.71
CA ILE A 32 1.28 8.35 -14.62
C ILE A 32 0.52 7.19 -13.98
N GLY A 33 1.22 6.20 -13.40
CA GLY A 33 0.57 5.06 -12.76
C GLY A 33 -0.30 5.45 -11.57
N SER A 34 0.20 6.31 -10.68
CA SER A 34 -0.55 6.77 -9.52
C SER A 34 -1.72 7.68 -9.89
N PHE A 35 -1.53 8.59 -10.86
CA PHE A 35 -2.57 9.49 -11.36
C PHE A 35 -3.70 8.72 -12.03
N VAL A 36 -3.38 7.76 -12.92
CA VAL A 36 -4.41 6.95 -13.58
C VAL A 36 -5.09 6.02 -12.59
N GLY A 37 -4.33 5.28 -11.76
CA GLY A 37 -4.90 4.33 -10.80
C GLY A 37 -5.81 5.00 -9.77
N LEU A 38 -5.32 6.05 -9.10
CA LEU A 38 -6.12 6.79 -8.13
C LEU A 38 -7.19 7.64 -8.80
N GLY A 39 -6.90 8.23 -9.96
CA GLY A 39 -7.83 9.05 -10.73
C GLY A 39 -9.06 8.26 -11.17
N VAL A 40 -8.92 7.00 -11.58
CA VAL A 40 -10.06 6.13 -11.89
C VAL A 40 -10.92 5.89 -10.65
N ILE A 41 -10.32 5.65 -9.48
CA ILE A 41 -11.07 5.49 -8.22
C ILE A 41 -11.81 6.78 -7.87
N CYS A 42 -11.13 7.93 -7.92
CA CYS A 42 -11.74 9.23 -7.66
C CYS A 42 -12.86 9.54 -8.66
N PHE A 43 -12.70 9.21 -9.94
CA PHE A 43 -13.72 9.41 -10.96
C PHE A 43 -14.95 8.52 -10.71
N LEU A 44 -14.75 7.23 -10.43
CA LEU A 44 -15.85 6.31 -10.11
C LEU A 44 -16.59 6.76 -8.85
N GLN A 45 -15.86 7.24 -7.84
CA GLN A 45 -16.46 7.81 -6.64
C GLN A 45 -17.20 9.12 -6.94
N PHE A 46 -16.66 10.00 -7.78
CA PHE A 46 -17.29 11.25 -8.20
C PHE A 46 -18.59 11.01 -8.98
N GLN A 47 -18.64 9.98 -9.82
CA GLN A 47 -19.87 9.60 -10.50
C GLN A 47 -20.87 8.90 -9.57
N ALA A 48 -20.37 8.18 -8.55
CA ALA A 48 -21.20 7.58 -7.51
C ALA A 48 -21.61 8.57 -6.39
N LEU A 49 -21.21 9.84 -6.47
CA LEU A 49 -21.21 10.85 -5.41
C LEU A 49 -22.60 11.37 -5.00
N SER A 50 -23.64 10.56 -5.15
CA SER A 50 -24.95 10.82 -4.54
C SER A 50 -25.17 10.11 -3.20
N LYS A 51 -24.29 9.19 -2.74
CA LYS A 51 -24.63 8.32 -1.58
C LYS A 51 -23.58 8.11 -0.49
N PHE A 52 -22.28 8.28 -0.71
CA PHE A 52 -21.26 7.95 0.30
C PHE A 52 -20.04 8.89 0.29
N ASP A 53 -19.65 9.39 1.48
CA ASP A 53 -18.35 10.06 1.68
C ASP A 53 -17.26 9.00 1.90
N LEU A 54 -16.42 8.76 0.88
CA LEU A 54 -15.30 7.82 0.93
C LEU A 54 -13.94 8.56 0.97
N THR A 55 -13.92 9.84 1.33
CA THR A 55 -12.71 10.71 1.26
C THR A 55 -11.53 10.13 2.06
N LEU A 56 -11.79 9.57 3.25
CA LEU A 56 -10.74 8.95 4.06
C LEU A 56 -10.13 7.72 3.36
N LEU A 57 -10.93 6.96 2.61
CA LEU A 57 -10.47 5.78 1.90
C LEU A 57 -9.59 6.13 0.69
N ILE A 58 -9.88 7.24 0.01
CA ILE A 58 -8.96 7.81 -0.98
C ILE A 58 -7.60 8.06 -0.34
N GLY A 59 -7.53 8.53 0.91
CA GLY A 59 -6.28 8.69 1.66
C GLY A 59 -5.51 7.38 1.83
N SER A 60 -6.20 6.29 2.18
CA SER A 60 -5.59 4.96 2.28
C SER A 60 -5.05 4.50 0.91
N PHE A 61 -5.83 4.64 -0.15
CA PHE A 61 -5.39 4.28 -1.51
C PHE A 61 -4.26 5.16 -2.04
N GLY A 62 -4.25 6.45 -1.70
CA GLY A 62 -3.15 7.36 -2.01
C GLY A 62 -1.84 6.90 -1.36
N ALA A 63 -1.89 6.44 -0.10
CA ALA A 63 -0.72 5.84 0.54
C ALA A 63 -0.28 4.53 -0.16
N SER A 64 -1.22 3.73 -0.66
CA SER A 64 -0.90 2.56 -1.50
C SER A 64 -0.22 2.97 -2.80
N CYS A 65 -0.65 4.07 -3.43
CA CYS A 65 0.00 4.60 -4.63
C CYS A 65 1.48 4.93 -4.40
N VAL A 66 1.81 5.53 -3.24
CA VAL A 66 3.21 5.81 -2.87
C VAL A 66 4.06 4.54 -2.90
N LEU A 67 3.52 3.41 -2.40
CA LEU A 67 4.24 2.14 -2.41
C LEU A 67 4.29 1.50 -3.80
N ILE A 68 3.13 1.27 -4.41
CA ILE A 68 3.02 0.41 -5.61
C ILE A 68 3.42 1.12 -6.91
N TYR A 69 3.55 2.45 -6.91
CA TYR A 69 4.08 3.22 -8.03
C TYR A 69 5.36 3.97 -7.70
N GLY A 70 5.58 4.38 -6.44
CA GLY A 70 6.80 5.11 -6.05
C GLY A 70 7.98 4.21 -5.74
N VAL A 71 7.75 3.07 -5.09
CA VAL A 71 8.81 2.14 -4.63
C VAL A 71 8.49 0.70 -4.99
N ILE A 72 8.37 0.44 -6.30
CA ILE A 72 7.94 -0.85 -6.88
C ILE A 72 8.82 -2.05 -6.48
N ASP A 73 10.06 -1.79 -6.07
CA ASP A 73 11.03 -2.79 -5.63
C ASP A 73 10.79 -3.24 -4.18
N SER A 74 9.99 -2.47 -3.42
CA SER A 74 9.69 -2.76 -2.03
C SER A 74 8.92 -4.07 -1.89
N PRO A 75 9.30 -4.96 -0.95
CA PRO A 75 8.49 -6.11 -0.59
C PRO A 75 7.07 -5.71 -0.17
N LEU A 76 6.90 -4.57 0.50
CA LEU A 76 5.60 -4.05 0.97
C LEU A 76 4.69 -3.56 -0.17
N ALA A 77 5.27 -3.28 -1.34
CA ALA A 77 4.55 -2.83 -2.52
C ALA A 77 3.99 -3.99 -3.36
N GLN A 78 4.41 -5.25 -3.13
CA GLN A 78 4.05 -6.36 -4.02
C GLN A 78 2.55 -6.72 -3.97
N PRO A 79 1.98 -7.32 -5.04
CA PRO A 79 0.54 -7.55 -5.16
C PRO A 79 -0.09 -8.31 -3.99
N ARG A 80 0.62 -9.30 -3.44
CA ARG A 80 0.17 -10.05 -2.27
C ARG A 80 -0.06 -9.14 -1.06
N ASN A 81 0.83 -8.17 -0.84
CA ASN A 81 0.75 -7.28 0.30
C ASN A 81 -0.33 -6.22 0.05
N LEU A 82 -0.38 -5.64 -1.15
CA LEU A 82 -1.46 -4.73 -1.55
C LEU A 82 -2.84 -5.38 -1.32
N VAL A 83 -3.10 -6.54 -1.92
CA VAL A 83 -4.42 -7.21 -1.82
C VAL A 83 -4.66 -7.74 -0.42
N GLY A 84 -3.76 -8.59 0.10
CA GLY A 84 -3.95 -9.24 1.40
C GLY A 84 -4.00 -8.25 2.55
N GLY A 85 -3.15 -7.22 2.53
CA GLY A 85 -3.09 -6.20 3.57
C GLY A 85 -4.39 -5.42 3.68
N HIS A 86 -4.93 -4.91 2.57
CA HIS A 86 -6.21 -4.21 2.59
C HIS A 86 -7.38 -5.11 3.01
N LEU A 87 -7.48 -6.33 2.48
CA LEU A 87 -8.61 -7.22 2.77
C LEU A 87 -8.63 -7.70 4.22
N ILE A 88 -7.50 -8.14 4.75
CA ILE A 88 -7.39 -8.57 6.16
C ILE A 88 -7.72 -7.39 7.09
N SER A 89 -7.17 -6.22 6.79
CA SER A 89 -7.46 -5.01 7.57
C SER A 89 -8.92 -4.58 7.51
N ALA A 90 -9.57 -4.67 6.34
CA ALA A 90 -10.99 -4.35 6.20
C ALA A 90 -11.86 -5.32 7.02
N ILE A 91 -11.58 -6.62 6.98
CA ILE A 91 -12.30 -7.63 7.75
C ILE A 91 -12.17 -7.35 9.25
N ILE A 92 -10.95 -7.12 9.73
CA ILE A 92 -10.68 -6.82 11.14
C ILE A 92 -11.36 -5.52 11.55
N GLY A 93 -11.23 -4.46 10.76
CA GLY A 93 -11.86 -3.17 11.05
C GLY A 93 -13.38 -3.27 11.19
N VAL A 94 -14.06 -3.92 10.25
CA VAL A 94 -15.51 -4.15 10.32
C VAL A 94 -15.89 -5.00 11.53
N THR A 95 -15.11 -6.05 11.82
CA THR A 95 -15.35 -6.92 12.98
C THR A 95 -15.25 -6.13 14.28
N ILE A 96 -14.21 -5.33 14.45
CA ILE A 96 -14.01 -4.52 15.65
C ILE A 96 -15.07 -3.44 15.78
N PHE A 97 -15.46 -2.77 14.69
CA PHE A 97 -16.57 -1.81 14.71
C PHE A 97 -17.87 -2.44 15.23
N LYS A 98 -18.17 -3.70 14.85
CA LYS A 98 -19.37 -4.41 15.28
C LYS A 98 -19.32 -4.88 16.75
N LEU A 99 -18.13 -5.15 17.28
CA LEU A 99 -17.96 -5.73 18.62
C LEU A 99 -17.66 -4.69 19.71
N VAL A 100 -17.03 -3.57 19.34
CA VAL A 100 -16.53 -2.58 20.30
C VAL A 100 -17.23 -1.24 20.04
N PRO A 101 -18.19 -0.83 20.89
CA PRO A 101 -18.98 0.39 20.66
C PRO A 101 -18.21 1.69 20.98
N ILE A 102 -17.10 1.59 21.70
CA ILE A 102 -16.32 2.76 22.16
C ILE A 102 -15.26 3.11 21.12
N LEU A 103 -15.49 4.19 20.38
CA LEU A 103 -14.68 4.60 19.21
C LEU A 103 -13.19 4.72 19.50
N TRP A 104 -12.80 5.39 20.59
CA TRP A 104 -11.38 5.63 20.92
C TRP A 104 -10.63 4.34 21.32
N ILE A 105 -11.35 3.26 21.63
CA ILE A 105 -10.79 1.92 21.84
C ILE A 105 -10.83 1.12 20.54
N ALA A 106 -11.97 1.13 19.85
CA ALA A 106 -12.19 0.37 18.62
C ALA A 106 -11.17 0.73 17.52
N ALA A 107 -10.88 2.03 17.35
CA ALA A 107 -9.95 2.52 16.34
C ALA A 107 -8.52 1.97 16.51
N PRO A 108 -7.81 2.22 17.64
CA PRO A 108 -6.45 1.68 17.83
C PRO A 108 -6.44 0.15 17.91
N LEU A 109 -7.51 -0.49 18.40
CA LEU A 109 -7.61 -1.95 18.45
C LEU A 109 -7.67 -2.55 17.04
N ALA A 110 -8.52 -2.00 16.16
CA ALA A 110 -8.64 -2.43 14.77
C ALA A 110 -7.32 -2.34 14.02
N VAL A 111 -6.60 -1.22 14.18
CA VAL A 111 -5.29 -1.01 13.55
C VAL A 111 -4.25 -1.99 14.10
N SER A 112 -4.17 -2.13 15.43
CA SER A 112 -3.17 -2.99 16.09
C SER A 112 -3.34 -4.46 15.72
N LEU A 113 -4.58 -4.97 15.74
CA LEU A 113 -4.89 -6.33 15.33
C LEU A 113 -4.62 -6.54 13.84
N SER A 114 -4.91 -5.55 13.00
CA SER A 114 -4.60 -5.60 11.57
C SER A 114 -3.11 -5.69 11.29
N ILE A 115 -2.28 -4.95 12.03
CA ILE A 115 -0.81 -5.03 11.92
C ILE A 115 -0.34 -6.45 12.24
N ILE A 116 -0.79 -7.01 13.36
CA ILE A 116 -0.42 -8.37 13.78
C ILE A 116 -0.87 -9.41 12.74
N ALA A 117 -2.12 -9.31 12.28
CA ALA A 117 -2.67 -10.25 11.29
C ALA A 117 -1.90 -10.19 9.96
N MET A 118 -1.57 -8.99 9.49
CA MET A 118 -0.75 -8.81 8.29
C MET A 118 0.69 -9.35 8.46
N GLN A 119 1.28 -9.20 9.66
CA GLN A 119 2.59 -9.77 9.96
C GLN A 119 2.56 -11.31 9.91
N ILE A 120 1.57 -11.93 10.56
CA ILE A 120 1.39 -13.39 10.59
C ILE A 120 1.17 -13.94 9.18
N THR A 121 0.29 -13.32 8.40
CA THR A 121 -0.05 -13.75 7.04
C THR A 121 0.99 -13.35 5.99
N LYS A 122 2.02 -12.60 6.39
CA LYS A 122 3.07 -12.06 5.50
C LYS A 122 2.47 -11.24 4.36
N THR A 123 1.51 -10.37 4.69
CA THR A 123 0.84 -9.45 3.77
C THR A 123 0.95 -8.00 4.23
N LEU A 124 2.01 -7.66 4.97
CA LEU A 124 2.19 -6.32 5.54
C LEU A 124 2.17 -5.24 4.45
N HIS A 125 1.12 -4.42 4.51
CA HIS A 125 0.92 -3.26 3.66
C HIS A 125 0.42 -2.13 4.55
N PRO A 126 1.29 -1.18 4.95
CA PRO A 126 0.93 -0.11 5.89
C PRO A 126 -0.38 0.63 5.57
N PRO A 127 -0.74 0.91 4.30
CA PRO A 127 -2.04 1.48 3.95
C PRO A 127 -3.26 0.66 4.40
N GLY A 128 -3.11 -0.66 4.56
CA GLY A 128 -4.13 -1.53 5.15
C GLY A 128 -4.49 -1.12 6.59
N GLY A 129 -3.52 -0.65 7.39
CA GLY A 129 -3.81 -0.09 8.72
C GLY A 129 -4.80 1.07 8.67
N ALA A 130 -4.66 1.97 7.68
CA ALA A 130 -5.64 3.03 7.46
C ALA A 130 -6.99 2.47 7.00
N THR A 131 -7.02 1.44 6.15
CA THR A 131 -8.28 0.75 5.76
C THR A 131 -9.03 0.16 6.96
N ALA A 132 -8.33 -0.41 7.94
CA ALA A 132 -8.94 -0.88 9.19
C ALA A 132 -9.49 0.29 10.02
N LEU A 133 -8.71 1.36 10.16
CA LEU A 133 -9.14 2.55 10.89
C LEU A 133 -10.43 3.15 10.29
N ILE A 134 -10.49 3.26 8.97
CA ILE A 134 -11.61 3.85 8.23
C ILE A 134 -12.88 3.00 8.38
N ALA A 135 -12.76 1.67 8.47
CA ALA A 135 -13.91 0.81 8.75
C ALA A 135 -14.59 1.16 10.09
N VAL A 136 -13.85 1.75 11.03
CA VAL A 136 -14.33 2.17 12.35
C VAL A 136 -14.71 3.66 12.37
N THR A 137 -13.93 4.52 11.70
CA THR A 137 -14.07 6.00 11.80
C THR A 137 -14.75 6.64 10.60
N GLY A 138 -15.05 5.90 9.54
CA GLY A 138 -15.53 6.40 8.24
C GLY A 138 -16.96 6.93 8.20
N GLY A 139 -17.58 7.23 9.34
CA GLY A 139 -18.95 7.69 9.44
C GLY A 139 -20.00 6.64 9.04
N THR A 140 -21.27 7.04 9.00
CA THR A 140 -22.41 6.16 8.68
C THR A 140 -22.35 5.61 7.26
N SER A 141 -21.79 6.37 6.31
CA SER A 141 -21.59 5.95 4.92
C SER A 141 -20.74 4.69 4.78
N ILE A 142 -19.66 4.58 5.57
CA ILE A 142 -18.78 3.42 5.57
C ILE A 142 -19.29 2.32 6.51
N THR A 143 -19.62 2.70 7.74
CA THR A 143 -19.95 1.73 8.79
C THR A 143 -21.21 0.93 8.50
N SER A 144 -22.20 1.53 7.83
CA SER A 144 -23.44 0.85 7.42
C SER A 144 -23.24 -0.24 6.36
N LEU A 145 -22.14 -0.20 5.59
CA LEU A 145 -21.81 -1.25 4.63
C LEU A 145 -21.54 -2.60 5.31
N GLY A 146 -21.10 -2.58 6.58
CA GLY A 146 -20.67 -3.78 7.27
C GLY A 146 -19.61 -4.54 6.46
N TYR A 147 -19.81 -5.84 6.23
CA TYR A 147 -18.84 -6.64 5.45
C TYR A 147 -18.86 -6.33 3.95
N MET A 148 -19.87 -5.60 3.44
CA MET A 148 -19.83 -5.12 2.06
C MET A 148 -18.67 -4.16 1.83
N TYR A 149 -18.22 -3.43 2.86
CA TYR A 149 -17.03 -2.58 2.82
C TYR A 149 -15.79 -3.32 2.25
N VAL A 150 -15.64 -4.60 2.59
CA VAL A 150 -14.53 -5.45 2.14
C VAL A 150 -14.56 -5.65 0.62
N LEU A 151 -15.74 -5.89 0.05
CA LEU A 151 -15.92 -6.11 -1.39
C LEU A 151 -15.93 -4.78 -2.17
N SER A 152 -16.69 -3.81 -1.65
CA SER A 152 -16.78 -2.47 -2.20
C SER A 152 -16.98 -1.49 -1.05
N PRO A 153 -16.06 -0.53 -0.87
CA PRO A 153 -15.08 -0.06 -1.84
C PRO A 153 -13.67 -0.72 -1.81
N VAL A 154 -13.35 -1.59 -0.84
CA VAL A 154 -11.95 -1.99 -0.63
C VAL A 154 -11.39 -2.88 -1.74
N LEU A 155 -11.98 -4.06 -1.97
CA LEU A 155 -11.48 -5.00 -2.99
C LEU A 155 -11.52 -4.38 -4.39
N SER A 156 -12.61 -3.71 -4.75
CA SER A 156 -12.75 -3.03 -6.04
C SER A 156 -11.68 -1.97 -6.26
N GLY A 157 -11.44 -1.09 -5.28
CA GLY A 157 -10.38 -0.07 -5.34
C GLY A 157 -8.99 -0.70 -5.46
N VAL A 158 -8.71 -1.74 -4.68
CA VAL A 158 -7.42 -2.44 -4.73
C VAL A 158 -7.18 -3.12 -6.08
N ILE A 159 -8.21 -3.70 -6.69
CA ILE A 159 -8.10 -4.30 -8.03
C ILE A 159 -7.78 -3.22 -9.08
N ILE A 160 -8.44 -2.05 -9.01
CA ILE A 160 -8.16 -0.93 -9.92
C ILE A 160 -6.70 -0.49 -9.79
N LEU A 161 -6.22 -0.30 -8.56
CA LEU A 161 -4.81 0.03 -8.29
C LEU A 161 -3.86 -1.05 -8.81
N LEU A 162 -4.17 -2.33 -8.60
CA LEU A 162 -3.33 -3.43 -9.04
C LEU A 162 -3.25 -3.49 -10.57
N ILE A 163 -4.37 -3.33 -11.28
CA ILE A 163 -4.40 -3.34 -12.74
C ILE A 163 -3.54 -2.19 -13.29
N ALA A 164 -3.73 -0.97 -12.77
CA ALA A 164 -2.91 0.17 -13.16
C ALA A 164 -1.42 -0.07 -12.85
N ALA A 165 -1.08 -0.64 -11.69
CA ALA A 165 0.30 -1.00 -11.36
C ALA A 165 0.89 -2.04 -12.31
N LEU A 166 0.13 -3.07 -12.69
CA LEU A 166 0.58 -4.09 -13.66
C LEU A 166 0.80 -3.50 -15.06
N ILE A 167 0.02 -2.50 -15.46
CA ILE A 167 0.19 -1.84 -16.76
C ILE A 167 1.39 -0.88 -16.69
N PHE A 168 1.31 0.16 -15.88
CA PHE A 168 2.25 1.28 -15.93
C PHE A 168 3.64 0.95 -15.39
N ASN A 169 3.78 -0.01 -14.48
CA ASN A 169 5.09 -0.41 -13.98
C ASN A 169 5.82 -1.38 -14.92
N ASN A 170 5.19 -1.89 -15.97
CA ASN A 170 5.82 -2.82 -16.93
C ASN A 170 6.01 -2.21 -18.34
N ILE A 171 5.57 -0.97 -18.57
CA ILE A 171 5.84 -0.25 -19.83
C ILE A 171 7.34 0.13 -19.98
N PRO A 172 7.98 0.80 -19.00
CA PRO A 172 9.39 1.16 -19.15
C PRO A 172 10.32 -0.02 -18.88
N LYS A 173 11.38 -0.12 -19.68
CA LYS A 173 12.38 -1.21 -19.61
C LYS A 173 13.04 -1.38 -18.25
N ASN A 174 13.16 -0.31 -17.47
CA ASN A 174 13.86 -0.30 -16.18
C ASN A 174 12.94 -0.59 -14.98
N ARG A 175 11.64 -0.80 -15.20
CA ARG A 175 10.70 -1.16 -14.13
C ARG A 175 10.15 -2.56 -14.40
N THR A 176 9.83 -3.28 -13.33
CA THR A 176 9.22 -4.60 -13.42
C THR A 176 8.40 -4.85 -12.17
N TYR A 177 7.13 -5.22 -12.36
CA TYR A 177 6.20 -5.44 -11.26
C TYR A 177 5.17 -6.54 -11.63
N PRO A 178 4.99 -7.59 -10.82
CA PRO A 178 5.64 -7.87 -9.55
C PRO A 178 7.11 -8.22 -9.70
N LYS A 179 7.88 -8.01 -8.63
CA LYS A 179 9.24 -8.54 -8.53
C LYS A 179 9.18 -10.03 -8.24
N LYS A 180 9.96 -10.81 -8.99
CA LYS A 180 10.19 -12.22 -8.68
C LYS A 180 10.98 -12.31 -7.37
N GLY A 181 10.50 -13.20 -6.49
CA GLY A 181 10.96 -13.49 -5.13
C GLY A 181 12.22 -12.78 -4.64
N PHE A 182 12.07 -12.03 -3.55
CA PHE A 182 13.17 -11.48 -2.76
C PHE A 182 14.04 -12.64 -2.24
N HIS A 183 15.20 -12.91 -2.87
CA HIS A 183 16.20 -13.82 -2.34
C HIS A 183 16.89 -13.13 -1.16
N LEU A 184 16.37 -13.32 0.05
CA LEU A 184 17.15 -13.13 1.28
C LEU A 184 18.27 -14.19 1.27
N PHE A 185 19.52 -13.72 1.15
CA PHE A 185 20.74 -14.51 1.27
C PHE A 185 21.00 -15.55 0.16
N GLY A 186 21.53 -15.07 -0.96
CA GLY A 186 22.19 -15.87 -1.99
C GLY A 186 23.61 -15.39 -2.29
N LYS A 187 24.49 -15.36 -1.29
CA LYS A 187 25.95 -15.41 -1.55
C LYS A 187 26.58 -16.38 -0.54
N LYS A 188 26.94 -17.58 -1.03
CA LYS A 188 28.13 -18.27 -0.53
C LYS A 188 29.29 -17.29 -0.69
N ILE A 189 29.77 -16.78 0.43
CA ILE A 189 31.05 -16.10 0.48
C ILE A 189 32.07 -17.21 0.27
N ILE A 190 32.84 -17.11 -0.82
CA ILE A 190 34.06 -17.90 -1.03
C ILE A 190 35.00 -17.61 0.13
#